data_AF-A0A1F5NUV7-F1
#
_entry.id   AF-A0A1F5NUV7-F1
#
_cell.length_a   1.000
_cell.length_b   1.000
_cell.length_c   1.000
_cell.angle_alpha   90.00
_cell.angle_beta   90.00
_cell.angle_gamma   90.00
#
_symmetry.space_group_name_H-M   'P 1'
#
loop_
_entity.id
_entity.type
_entity.pdbx_description
1 polymer ?
#
loop_
_entity_poly.entity_id
_entity_poly.type
_entity_poly.pdbx_seq_one_letter_code
_entity_poly.pdbx_strand_id
1 'polypeptide(L)' 'MARPINNIRKLTKIGRSSLGVLLPAEMLRQLKWRERQRLLVKKIPGAIVIRDAKTKRRK' A
#
# COMPACT_ATOMS: atom_id res chain seq x y z
N MET A 1 15.71 16.91 -16.83
CA MET A 1 16.10 15.64 -16.18
C MET A 1 15.12 15.36 -15.05
N ALA A 2 14.49 14.18 -14.99
CA ALA A 2 13.60 13.84 -13.88
C ALA A 2 14.44 13.67 -12.59
N ARG A 3 14.06 14.35 -11.50
CA ARG A 3 14.70 14.15 -10.19
C ARG A 3 14.50 12.69 -9.75
N PRO A 4 15.52 12.02 -9.17
CA PRO A 4 15.34 10.69 -8.61
C PRO A 4 14.23 10.72 -7.55
N ILE A 5 13.20 9.91 -7.74
CA ILE A 5 12.08 9.85 -6.81
C ILE A 5 12.59 9.21 -5.52
N ASN A 6 12.81 10.02 -4.49
CA ASN A 6 13.09 9.50 -3.16
C ASN A 6 11.82 8.79 -2.64
N ASN A 7 11.93 7.48 -2.40
CA ASN A 7 10.84 6.62 -1.95
C ASN A 7 10.62 6.66 -0.42
N ILE A 8 11.39 7.46 0.31
CA ILE A 8 11.16 7.69 1.75
C ILE A 8 9.88 8.52 1.92
N ARG A 9 8.97 8.01 2.76
CA ARG A 9 7.68 8.63 3.10
C ARG A 9 7.51 8.62 4.61
N LYS A 10 6.84 9.64 5.15
CA LYS A 10 6.50 9.72 6.58
C LYS A 10 5.23 8.92 6.86
N LEU A 11 5.14 8.36 8.07
CA LEU A 11 3.88 7.85 8.60
C LEU A 11 3.00 9.03 9.01
N THR A 12 1.77 9.04 8.55
CA THR A 12 0.78 10.06 8.88
C THR A 12 -0.34 9.44 9.68
N LYS A 13 -0.84 10.14 10.70
CA LYS A 13 -1.99 9.70 11.48
C LYS A 13 -3.26 9.76 10.64
N ILE A 14 -4.01 8.67 10.61
CA ILE A 14 -5.31 8.55 9.97
C ILE A 14 -6.33 8.17 11.05
N GLY A 15 -7.30 9.05 11.29
CA GLY A 15 -8.29 8.86 12.36
C GLY A 15 -7.66 8.85 13.76
N ARG A 16 -8.22 8.03 14.67
CA ARG A 16 -7.84 8.05 16.09
C ARG A 16 -6.61 7.20 16.40
N SER A 17 -6.49 6.02 15.79
CA SER A 17 -5.52 4.98 16.17
C SER A 17 -4.68 4.43 15.01
N SER A 18 -4.95 4.83 13.77
CA SER A 18 -4.28 4.27 12.60
C SER A 18 -3.20 5.21 12.07
N LEU A 19 -2.19 4.63 11.45
CA LEU A 19 -1.18 5.34 10.67
C LEU A 19 -1.25 4.86 9.23
N GLY A 20 -0.95 5.75 8.28
CA GLY A 20 -0.86 5.44 6.87
C GLY A 20 0.40 5.98 6.24
N VAL A 21 0.77 5.39 5.11
CA VAL A 21 1.81 5.88 4.21
C VAL A 21 1.16 6.11 2.85
N LEU A 22 1.48 7.22 2.22
CA LEU A 22 1.04 7.50 0.85
C LEU A 22 1.93 6.76 -0.13
N LEU A 23 1.34 5.78 -0.81
CA LEU A 23 2.00 5.02 -1.87
C LEU A 23 1.93 5.81 -3.19
N PRO A 24 3.04 5.95 -3.93
CA PRO A 24 3.02 6.53 -5.27
C PRO A 24 2.02 5.83 -6.20
N ALA A 25 1.28 6.62 -6.98
CA ALA A 25 0.25 6.09 -7.88
C ALA A 25 0.85 5.18 -8.96
N GLU A 26 2.09 5.44 -9.40
CA GLU A 26 2.82 4.62 -10.36
C GLU A 26 3.01 3.19 -9.87
N MET A 27 3.36 3.01 -8.59
CA MET A 27 3.55 1.69 -7.98
C MET A 27 2.22 0.92 -7.93
N LEU A 28 1.13 1.59 -7.56
CA LEU A 28 -0.20 0.99 -7.53
C LEU A 28 -0.66 0.58 -8.94
N ARG A 29 -0.39 1.40 -9.96
CA ARG A 29 -0.69 1.10 -11.36
C ARG A 29 0.08 -0.12 -11.87
N GLN A 30 1.37 -0.24 -11.54
CA GLN A 30 2.18 -1.42 -11.90
C GLN A 30 1.64 -2.70 -11.25
N LEU A 31 1.13 -2.60 -10.02
CA LEU A 31 0.47 -3.69 -9.31
C LEU A 31 -0.96 -3.98 -9.81
N LYS A 32 -1.50 -3.16 -10.72
CA LYS A 32 -2.89 -3.21 -11.20
C LYS A 32 -3.91 -3.11 -10.06
N TRP A 33 -3.55 -2.38 -9.02
CA TRP A 33 -4.37 -2.16 -7.85
C TRP A 33 -5.40 -1.06 -8.12
N ARG A 34 -6.64 -1.30 -7.69
CA ARG A 34 -7.74 -0.32 -7.82
C ARG A 34 -8.16 0.25 -6.48
N GLU A 35 -8.80 1.42 -6.52
CA GLU A 35 -9.39 2.03 -5.33
C GLU A 35 -10.37 1.06 -4.66
N ARG A 36 -10.44 1.11 -3.33
CA ARG A 36 -11.39 0.34 -2.49
C ARG A 36 -11.28 -1.19 -2.59
N GLN A 37 -10.27 -1.73 -3.27
CA GLN A 37 -10.03 -3.17 -3.25
C GLN A 37 -9.55 -3.64 -1.87
N ARG A 38 -9.76 -4.93 -1.60
CA ARG A 38 -9.30 -5.57 -0.37
C ARG A 38 -7.83 -5.95 -0.49
N LEU A 39 -7.06 -5.61 0.53
CA LEU A 39 -5.64 -5.93 0.64
C LEU A 39 -5.37 -6.70 1.94
N LEU A 40 -4.39 -7.60 1.89
CA LEU A 40 -3.84 -8.29 3.05
C LEU A 40 -2.60 -7.54 3.52
N VAL A 41 -2.61 -7.09 4.77
CA VAL A 41 -1.48 -6.44 5.42
C VAL A 41 -0.87 -7.45 6.40
N LYS A 42 0.40 -7.81 6.20
CA LYS A 42 1.12 -8.77 7.06
C LYS A 42 2.40 -8.13 7.59
N LYS A 43 2.63 -8.27 8.90
CA LYS A 43 3.91 -7.92 9.53
C LYS A 43 4.92 -9.03 9.27
N ILE A 44 6.12 -8.65 8.86
CA ILE A 44 7.31 -9.52 8.80
C ILE A 44 8.43 -8.85 9.61
N PRO A 45 9.53 -9.55 9.94
CA PRO A 45 10.68 -8.90 10.58
C PRO A 45 11.15 -7.69 9.78
N GLY A 46 11.18 -6.51 10.42
CA GLY A 46 11.65 -5.27 9.80
C GLY A 46 10.72 -4.59 8.79
N ALA A 47 9.56 -5.18 8.42
CA ALA A 47 8.70 -4.60 7.39
C ALA A 47 7.21 -4.99 7.49
N ILE A 48 6.37 -4.28 6.73
CA ILE A 48 4.97 -4.63 6.46
C ILE A 48 4.84 -4.95 4.98
N VAL A 49 4.25 -6.09 4.67
CA VAL A 49 3.98 -6.52 3.30
C VAL A 49 2.48 -6.37 3.03
N ILE A 50 2.15 -5.69 1.94
CA ILE A 50 0.78 -5.51 1.47
C ILE A 50 0.61 -6.37 0.21
N ARG A 51 -0.41 -7.22 0.19
CA ARG A 51 -0.73 -8.10 -0.95
C ARG A 51 -2.19 -7.95 -1.36
N ASP A 52 -2.49 -8.21 -2.62
CA ASP A 52 -3.88 -8.39 -3.06
C ASP A 52 -4.52 -9.52 -2.25
N ALA A 53 -5.70 -9.28 -1.69
CA ALA A 53 -6.39 -10.26 -0.87
C ALA A 53 -6.89 -11.49 -1.65
N LYS A 54 -6.85 -11.49 -3.00
CA LYS A 54 -7.31 -12.55 -3.91
C LYS A 54 -8.47 -13.36 -3.32
N THR A 55 -9.48 -12.67 -2.80
CA THR A 55 -10.66 -13.36 -2.28
C THR A 55 -11.32 -13.98 -3.49
N LYS A 56 -11.22 -15.32 -3.62
CA LYS A 56 -12.10 -16.08 -4.52
C LYS A 56 -13.49 -15.53 -4.26
N ARG A 57 -14.13 -14.90 -5.25
CA ARG A 57 -15.59 -14.80 -5.23
C ARG A 57 -16.04 -16.25 -5.05
N ARG A 58 -16.50 -16.61 -3.84
CA ARG A 58 -17.33 -17.81 -3.70
C ARG A 58 -18.56 -17.46 -4.54
N LYS A 59 -18.62 -18.08 -5.71
CA LYS A 59 -19.77 -18.05 -6.59
C LYS A 59 -20.85 -18.92 -5.96
#